data_AF-A0A945YQX5-F1
#
_entry.id   AF-A0A945YQX5-F1
#
_cell.length_a   1.000
_cell.length_b   1.000
_cell.length_c   1.000
_cell.angle_alpha   90.00
_cell.angle_beta   90.00
_cell.angle_gamma   90.00
#
_symmetry.space_group_name_H-M   'P 1'
#
loop_
_entity.id
_entity.type
_entity.pdbx_description
1 polymer ?
#
loop_
_entity_poly.entity_id
_entity_poly.type
_entity_poly.pdbx_seq_one_letter_code
_entity_poly.pdbx_strand_id
1 'polypeptide(L)'
;MNENLKNLLLEKSHEIGFSMMRICAPSDIPRAASKLNSFLKKNHHGSMNWMAERIEWRGNPASLWPDAKSIIMLADNYSPNHDPLHILAHRNRGAISVYAQNKDYHEVVKKKLKKLG
;
A
#
# COMPACT_ATOMS: atom_id res chain seq x y z
N MET A 1 9.98 12.07 -15.06
CA MET A 1 8.60 12.18 -15.57
C MET A 1 8.36 13.62 -15.94
N ASN A 2 7.70 13.88 -17.08
CA ASN A 2 7.33 15.24 -17.49
C ASN A 2 6.32 15.82 -16.47
N GLU A 3 6.48 17.09 -16.07
CA GLU A 3 5.59 17.75 -15.11
C GLU A 3 4.12 17.80 -15.58
N ASN A 4 3.87 17.93 -16.89
CA ASN A 4 2.52 17.88 -17.44
C ASN A 4 1.87 16.50 -17.19
N LEU A 5 2.60 15.42 -17.46
CA LEU A 5 2.12 14.05 -17.20
C LEU A 5 1.85 13.82 -15.71
N LYS A 6 2.73 14.33 -14.84
CA LYS A 6 2.57 14.23 -13.39
C LYS A 6 1.31 14.94 -12.90
N ASN A 7 1.03 16.15 -13.40
CA ASN A 7 -0.17 16.91 -13.04
C ASN A 7 -1.44 16.22 -13.55
N LEU A 8 -1.43 15.70 -14.79
CA LEU A 8 -2.54 14.93 -15.33
C LEU A 8 -2.84 13.68 -14.49
N LEU A 9 -1.81 12.94 -14.06
CA LEU A 9 -1.98 11.78 -13.18
C LEU A 9 -2.53 12.17 -11.80
N LEU A 10 -2.08 13.30 -11.24
CA LEU A 10 -2.60 13.81 -9.97
C LEU A 10 -4.10 14.10 -10.07
N GLU A 11 -4.50 14.91 -11.05
CA GLU A 11 -5.90 15.26 -11.31
C GLU A 11 -6.73 13.99 -11.54
N LYS A 12 -6.27 13.08 -12.39
CA LYS A 12 -6.98 11.84 -12.70
C LYS A 12 -7.13 10.92 -11.49
N SER A 13 -6.10 10.82 -10.66
CA SER A 13 -6.15 10.03 -9.43
C SER A 13 -7.22 10.56 -8.47
N HIS A 14 -7.35 11.88 -8.34
CA HIS A 14 -8.36 12.51 -7.52
C HIS A 14 -9.77 12.34 -8.09
N GLU A 15 -9.97 12.49 -9.41
CA GLU A 15 -11.25 12.23 -10.08
C GLU A 15 -11.74 10.78 -9.88
N ILE A 16 -10.83 9.81 -9.94
CA ILE A 16 -11.13 8.39 -9.72
C ILE A 16 -11.48 8.10 -8.24
N GLY A 17 -11.12 9.02 -7.34
CA GLY A 17 -11.43 8.97 -5.92
C GLY A 17 -10.30 8.40 -5.07
N PHE A 18 -9.03 8.52 -5.47
CA PHE A 18 -7.92 8.36 -4.52
C PHE A 18 -7.79 9.61 -3.65
N SER A 19 -7.48 9.41 -2.37
CA SER A 19 -7.31 10.51 -1.41
C SER A 19 -5.94 11.19 -1.56
N MET A 20 -4.92 10.46 -2.02
CA MET A 20 -3.59 11.00 -2.24
C MET A 20 -2.85 10.25 -3.34
N MET A 21 -2.01 10.97 -4.08
CA MET A 21 -1.00 10.40 -4.97
C MET A 21 0.37 11.05 -4.72
N ARG A 22 1.43 10.23 -4.72
CA ARG A 22 2.83 10.65 -4.67
C ARG A 22 3.64 9.84 -5.66
N ILE A 23 4.82 10.34 -6.00
CA ILE A 23 5.75 9.67 -6.91
C ILE A 23 7.12 9.63 -6.23
N CYS A 24 7.79 8.48 -6.30
CA CYS A 24 9.16 8.30 -5.85
C CYS A 24 9.99 7.53 -6.89
N ALA A 25 11.31 7.57 -6.75
CA ALA A 25 12.21 6.74 -7.53
C ALA A 25 12.22 5.31 -6.96
N PRO A 26 12.46 4.28 -7.79
CA PRO A 26 12.66 2.89 -7.33
C PRO A 26 13.74 2.74 -6.23
N SER A 27 14.72 3.65 -6.21
CA SER A 27 15.80 3.68 -5.24
C SER A 27 15.45 4.29 -3.88
N ASP A 28 14.26 4.90 -3.71
CA ASP A 28 13.90 5.67 -2.51
C ASP A 28 13.59 4.81 -1.27
N ILE A 29 14.08 3.57 -1.25
CA ILE A 29 13.97 2.62 -0.16
C ILE A 29 15.34 2.03 0.26
N PRO A 30 16.40 2.82 0.45
CA PRO A 30 17.78 2.32 0.61
C PRO A 30 18.00 1.37 1.81
N ARG A 31 17.06 1.35 2.77
CA ARG A 31 17.10 0.50 3.96
C ARG A 31 16.11 -0.67 3.92
N ALA A 32 15.30 -0.82 2.87
CA ALA A 32 14.26 -1.84 2.83
C ALA A 32 14.86 -3.25 2.87
N ALA A 33 15.84 -3.54 2.01
CA ALA A 33 16.49 -4.85 1.97
C ALA A 33 17.14 -5.23 3.31
N SER A 34 17.90 -4.32 3.94
CA SER A 34 18.58 -4.61 5.20
C SER A 34 17.61 -4.76 6.38
N LYS A 35 16.55 -3.94 6.43
CA LYS A 35 15.49 -4.07 7.45
C LYS A 35 14.69 -5.35 7.30
N LEU A 36 14.31 -5.73 6.07
CA LEU A 36 13.60 -6.99 5.80
C LEU A 36 14.45 -8.19 6.22
N ASN A 37 15.74 -8.21 5.86
CA ASN A 37 16.66 -9.24 6.32
C ASN A 37 16.74 -9.35 7.85
N SER A 38 16.83 -8.21 8.55
CA SER A 38 16.85 -8.19 10.02
C SER A 38 15.55 -8.71 10.62
N PHE A 39 14.40 -8.33 10.05
CA PHE A 39 13.08 -8.79 10.46
C PHE A 39 12.92 -10.31 10.30
N LEU A 40 13.37 -10.86 9.17
CA LEU A 40 13.33 -12.29 8.89
C LEU A 40 14.26 -13.09 9.80
N LYS A 41 15.50 -12.63 10.01
CA LYS A 41 16.47 -13.27 10.93
C LYS A 41 15.95 -13.39 12.37
N LYS A 42 15.08 -12.46 12.79
CA LYS A 42 14.44 -12.49 14.12
C LYS A 42 13.16 -13.31 14.18
N ASN A 43 12.79 -14.02 13.11
CA ASN A 43 11.53 -14.77 12.99
C ASN A 43 10.28 -13.93 13.26
N HIS A 44 10.34 -12.61 13.03
CA HIS A 44 9.19 -11.72 13.25
C HIS A 44 8.06 -11.92 12.22
N HIS A 45 8.27 -12.75 11.19
CA HIS A 45 7.27 -13.07 10.18
C HIS A 45 6.25 -14.14 10.64
N GLY A 46 6.49 -14.81 11.77
CA GLY A 46 5.59 -15.85 12.27
C GLY A 46 5.34 -16.94 11.21
N SER A 47 4.08 -17.19 10.89
CA SER A 47 3.67 -18.16 9.85
C SER A 47 3.66 -17.62 8.42
N MET A 48 4.03 -16.35 8.20
CA MET A 48 3.99 -15.71 6.88
C MET A 48 5.24 -16.07 6.06
N ASN A 49 5.41 -17.36 5.75
CA ASN A 49 6.59 -17.89 5.04
C ASN A 49 6.83 -17.20 3.68
N TRP A 50 5.76 -16.75 3.01
CA TRP A 50 5.81 -15.99 1.76
C TRP A 50 6.59 -14.66 1.86
N MET A 51 6.85 -14.14 3.07
CA MET A 51 7.69 -12.95 3.26
C MET A 51 9.17 -13.25 3.03
N ALA A 52 9.62 -14.47 3.30
CA ALA A 52 10.99 -14.91 3.02
C ALA A 52 11.20 -15.20 1.51
N GLU A 53 10.12 -15.49 0.79
CA GLU A 53 10.15 -15.67 -0.65
C GLU A 53 10.39 -14.36 -1.39
N ARG A 54 11.17 -14.44 -2.48
CA ARG A 54 11.47 -13.32 -3.41
C ARG A 54 11.99 -12.07 -2.69
N ILE A 55 12.82 -12.26 -1.66
CA ILE A 55 13.36 -11.19 -0.82
C ILE A 55 14.08 -10.10 -1.63
N GLU A 56 14.77 -10.48 -2.71
CA GLU A 56 15.47 -9.56 -3.60
C GLU A 56 14.50 -8.56 -4.25
N TRP A 57 13.35 -9.03 -4.73
CA TRP A 57 12.32 -8.17 -5.34
C TRP A 57 11.69 -7.21 -4.33
N ARG A 58 11.51 -7.66 -3.08
CA ARG A 58 10.93 -6.85 -1.99
C ARG A 58 11.89 -5.78 -1.49
N GLY A 59 13.18 -6.09 -1.49
CA GLY A 59 14.24 -5.18 -1.04
C GLY A 59 14.71 -4.22 -2.13
N ASN A 60 14.50 -4.56 -3.40
CA ASN A 60 14.97 -3.78 -4.55
C ASN A 60 13.94 -3.82 -5.70
N PRO A 61 13.17 -2.74 -5.93
CA PRO A 61 12.21 -2.69 -7.03
C PRO A 61 12.84 -2.86 -8.41
N ALA A 62 14.12 -2.47 -8.59
CA ALA A 62 14.83 -2.67 -9.84
C ALA A 62 15.09 -4.15 -10.16
N SER A 63 15.11 -5.03 -9.15
CA SER A 63 15.20 -6.49 -9.36
C SER A 63 13.88 -7.09 -9.86
N LEU A 64 12.74 -6.43 -9.58
CA LEU A 64 11.42 -6.84 -10.08
C LEU A 64 11.17 -6.31 -11.50
N TRP A 65 11.49 -5.04 -11.74
CA TRP A 65 11.29 -4.38 -13.03
C TRP A 65 12.46 -3.42 -13.32
N PRO A 66 13.49 -3.86 -14.05
CA PRO A 66 14.70 -3.06 -14.29
C PRO A 66 14.46 -1.74 -15.04
N ASP A 67 13.48 -1.72 -15.94
CA ASP A 67 13.15 -0.54 -16.74
C ASP A 67 12.33 0.51 -15.99
N ALA A 68 11.83 0.20 -14.78
CA ALA A 68 11.00 1.13 -14.03
C ALA A 68 11.79 2.38 -13.65
N LYS A 69 11.25 3.56 -13.98
CA LYS A 69 11.90 4.86 -13.69
C LYS A 69 11.24 5.62 -12.55
N SER A 70 10.00 5.27 -12.22
CA SER A 70 9.21 5.92 -11.18
C SER A 70 8.17 4.96 -10.63
N ILE A 71 7.84 5.12 -9.35
CA ILE A 71 6.75 4.41 -8.68
C ILE A 71 5.67 5.42 -8.35
N ILE A 72 4.43 5.13 -8.78
CA ILE A 72 3.25 5.93 -8.44
C ILE A 72 2.61 5.30 -7.20
N MET A 73 2.60 6.04 -6.11
CA MET A 73 2.02 5.64 -4.82
C MET A 73 0.65 6.29 -4.67
N LEU A 74 -0.38 5.47 -4.45
CA LEU A 74 -1.77 5.91 -4.29
C LEU A 74 -2.29 5.51 -2.92
N ALA A 75 -3.08 6.38 -2.30
CA ALA A 75 -3.70 6.12 -1.01
C ALA A 75 -5.20 6.43 -1.04
N ASP A 76 -5.95 5.67 -0.25
CA ASP A 76 -7.39 5.82 -0.08
C ASP A 76 -7.73 5.88 1.41
N ASN A 77 -8.58 6.82 1.78
CA ASN A 77 -9.02 6.97 3.16
C ASN A 77 -10.17 6.00 3.44
N TYR A 78 -9.95 5.06 4.35
CA TYR A 78 -10.97 4.11 4.80
C TYR A 78 -11.54 4.43 6.19
N SER A 79 -11.26 5.63 6.72
CA SER A 79 -11.78 6.05 8.03
C SER A 79 -13.31 6.01 8.04
N PRO A 80 -13.93 5.46 9.10
CA PRO A 80 -15.37 5.39 9.17
C PRO A 80 -15.95 6.75 9.57
N ASN A 81 -17.23 6.99 9.28
CA ASN A 81 -17.96 8.20 9.68
C ASN A 81 -18.38 8.19 11.17
N HIS A 82 -17.82 7.31 11.99
CA HIS A 82 -18.09 7.16 13.42
C HIS A 82 -16.78 6.86 14.15
N ASP A 83 -16.76 6.99 15.47
CA ASP A 83 -15.60 6.57 16.26
C ASP A 83 -15.48 5.03 16.26
N PRO A 84 -14.45 4.44 15.64
CA PRO A 84 -14.28 2.99 15.57
C PRO A 84 -14.08 2.34 16.95
N LEU A 85 -13.78 3.12 18.00
CA LEU A 85 -13.60 2.64 19.36
C LEU A 85 -14.91 2.46 20.13
N HIS A 86 -16.05 2.93 19.61
CA HIS A 86 -17.36 2.73 20.26
C HIS A 86 -17.67 1.26 20.55
N ILE A 87 -17.19 0.32 19.72
CA ILE A 87 -17.38 -1.12 19.94
C ILE A 87 -16.78 -1.62 21.27
N LEU A 88 -15.76 -0.95 21.79
CA LEU A 88 -15.07 -1.34 23.02
C LEU A 88 -15.95 -1.19 24.27
N ALA A 89 -17.04 -0.40 24.20
CA ALA A 89 -18.03 -0.33 25.26
C ALA A 89 -18.85 -1.64 25.39
N HIS A 90 -18.91 -2.45 24.34
CA HIS A 90 -19.70 -3.69 24.31
C HIS A 90 -18.83 -4.92 24.63
N ARG A 91 -18.71 -5.25 25.93
CA ARG A 91 -17.84 -6.33 26.44
C ARG A 91 -18.18 -7.73 25.92
N ASN A 92 -19.37 -7.94 25.35
CA ASN A 92 -19.81 -9.21 24.79
C ASN A 92 -19.59 -9.31 23.27
N ARG A 93 -18.85 -8.37 22.65
CA ARG A 93 -18.59 -8.33 21.21
C ARG A 93 -17.09 -8.21 20.93
N GLY A 94 -16.65 -8.79 19.81
CA GLY A 94 -15.30 -8.56 19.27
C GLY A 94 -15.26 -7.30 18.41
N ALA A 95 -14.11 -6.63 18.38
CA ALA A 95 -13.86 -5.51 17.48
C ALA A 95 -13.28 -6.02 16.14
N ILE A 96 -13.92 -5.67 15.02
CA ILE A 96 -13.41 -5.92 13.68
C ILE A 96 -12.66 -4.67 13.21
N SER A 97 -11.42 -4.83 12.73
CA SER A 97 -10.63 -3.71 12.22
C SER A 97 -11.36 -2.99 11.07
N VAL A 98 -11.31 -1.66 11.04
CA VAL A 98 -12.06 -0.82 10.07
C VAL A 98 -11.81 -1.24 8.62
N TYR A 99 -10.57 -1.59 8.25
CA TYR A 99 -10.24 -1.98 6.88
C TYR A 99 -10.99 -3.24 6.41
N ALA A 100 -11.49 -4.06 7.34
CA ALA A 100 -12.22 -5.29 7.09
C ALA A 100 -13.75 -5.17 7.27
N GLN A 101 -14.26 -3.96 7.58
CA GLN A 101 -15.70 -3.75 7.78
C GLN A 101 -16.47 -3.47 6.48
N ASN A 102 -15.78 -2.97 5.46
CA ASN A 102 -16.37 -2.57 4.18
C ASN A 102 -16.07 -3.60 3.09
N LYS A 103 -16.46 -3.30 1.83
CA LYS A 103 -16.03 -4.09 0.67
C LYS A 103 -14.51 -4.28 0.68
N ASP A 104 -14.06 -5.47 0.31
CA ASP A 104 -12.64 -5.81 0.23
C ASP A 104 -11.88 -4.72 -0.54
N TYR A 105 -10.91 -4.09 0.14
CA TYR A 105 -10.15 -2.99 -0.42
C TYR A 105 -9.38 -3.42 -1.66
N HIS A 106 -8.99 -4.70 -1.77
CA HIS A 106 -8.30 -5.20 -2.96
C HIS A 106 -9.16 -5.02 -4.21
N GLU A 107 -10.46 -5.31 -4.14
CA GLU A 107 -11.37 -5.16 -5.27
C GLU A 107 -11.66 -3.70 -5.60
N VAL A 108 -11.80 -2.86 -4.56
CA VAL A 108 -12.03 -1.41 -4.74
C VAL A 108 -10.81 -0.74 -5.37
N VAL A 109 -9.63 -0.94 -4.78
CA VAL A 109 -8.37 -0.33 -5.24
C VAL A 109 -7.99 -0.85 -6.62
N LYS A 110 -8.11 -2.15 -6.89
CA LYS A 110 -7.81 -2.73 -8.22
C LYS A 110 -8.68 -2.13 -9.32
N LYS A 111 -9.97 -1.88 -9.05
CA LYS A 111 -10.87 -1.22 -10.01
C LYS A 111 -10.46 0.24 -10.26
N LYS A 112 -10.06 0.97 -9.22
CA LYS A 112 -9.54 2.34 -9.36
C LYS A 112 -8.23 2.38 -10.15
N LEU A 113 -7.28 1.47 -9.87
CA LEU A 113 -6.01 1.35 -10.59
C LEU A 113 -6.24 1.13 -12.09
N LYS A 114 -7.12 0.19 -12.46
CA LYS A 114 -7.48 -0.06 -13.88
C LYS A 114 -8.07 1.15 -14.59
N LYS A 115 -8.72 2.08 -13.87
CA LYS A 115 -9.27 3.32 -14.46
C LYS A 115 -8.19 4.38 -14.67
N LEU A 116 -7.11 4.35 -13.87
CA LEU A 116 -6.03 5.34 -13.94
C LEU A 116 -5.11 5.05 -15.13
N GLY A 117 -4.84 3.77 -15.40
CA GLY A 117 -3.94 3.31 -16.47
C GLY A 117 -3.23 2.03 -16.08
#